data_AF-A0A629W5N2-F1
#
_entry.id   AF-A0A629W5N2-F1
#
_cell.length_a   1.000
_cell.length_b   1.000
_cell.length_c   1.000
_cell.angle_alpha   90.00
_cell.angle_beta   90.00
_cell.angle_gamma   90.00
#
_symmetry.space_group_name_H-M   'P 1'
#
loop_
_entity.id
_entity.type
_entity.pdbx_description
1 polymer ?
#
loop_
_entity_poly.entity_id
_entity_poly.type
_entity_poly.pdbx_seq_one_letter_code
_entity_poly.pdbx_strand_id
1 'polypeptide(L)'
;FTYEHPESESENIINDYALHLSEHSCLFYHDWKSLQLDDMLRWSASDTLEFIFLNADMDRHRENIVKFSLFGLKYRDPVIRFWFMMILELSGKEFFSHVRNVALQVESKYNVSLPYLCGFHATENEREAYHNIYEHFIVKEVSLEQSELIIQITDVVMRSLLNNLDISYRYVVNNLLAAR
;
A
#
# COMPACT_ATOMS: atom_id res chain seq x y z
N PHE A 1 -11.87 3.76 -1.56
CA PHE A 1 -11.88 3.28 -2.96
C PHE A 1 -13.22 2.67 -3.37
N THR A 2 -14.12 2.44 -2.42
CA THR A 2 -15.43 1.86 -2.69
C THR A 2 -16.40 2.88 -3.30
N TYR A 3 -17.38 2.37 -4.03
CA TYR A 3 -18.61 3.04 -4.39
C TYR A 3 -19.60 2.92 -3.23
N GLU A 4 -20.14 4.05 -2.76
CA GLU A 4 -21.13 4.08 -1.68
C GLU A 4 -22.45 3.40 -2.07
N HIS A 5 -22.85 3.57 -3.34
CA HIS A 5 -24.02 2.95 -3.94
C HIS A 5 -23.60 2.31 -5.27
N PRO A 6 -23.12 1.05 -5.27
CA PRO A 6 -22.71 0.38 -6.49
C PRO A 6 -23.94 0.01 -7.34
N GLU A 7 -23.95 0.45 -8.60
CA GLU A 7 -25.05 0.27 -9.55
C GLU A 7 -24.74 -0.76 -10.64
N SER A 8 -23.49 -1.26 -10.71
CA SER A 8 -23.05 -2.25 -11.69
C SER A 8 -22.25 -3.40 -11.07
N GLU A 9 -22.16 -4.51 -11.79
CA GLU A 9 -21.29 -5.64 -11.43
C GLU A 9 -19.83 -5.19 -11.29
N SER A 10 -19.34 -4.38 -12.22
CA SER A 10 -17.98 -3.80 -12.16
C SER A 10 -17.72 -3.01 -10.87
N GLU A 11 -18.69 -2.22 -10.40
CA GLU A 11 -18.56 -1.46 -9.16
C GLU A 11 -18.59 -2.38 -7.92
N ASN A 12 -19.41 -3.42 -7.93
CA ASN A 12 -19.48 -4.40 -6.86
C ASN A 12 -18.16 -5.19 -6.74
N ILE A 13 -17.59 -5.65 -7.85
CA ILE A 13 -16.30 -6.36 -7.88
C ILE A 13 -15.17 -5.47 -7.34
N ILE A 14 -15.16 -4.17 -7.67
CA ILE A 14 -14.19 -3.22 -7.11
C ILE A 14 -14.37 -3.07 -5.60
N ASN A 15 -15.62 -2.96 -5.14
CA ASN A 15 -15.91 -2.84 -3.72
C ASN A 15 -15.43 -4.05 -2.93
N ASP A 16 -15.73 -5.25 -3.43
CA ASP A 16 -15.34 -6.51 -2.82
C ASP A 16 -13.82 -6.61 -2.64
N TYR A 17 -13.07 -6.39 -3.72
CA TYR A 17 -11.60 -6.44 -3.62
C TYR A 17 -11.04 -5.32 -2.73
N ALA A 18 -11.62 -4.12 -2.75
CA ALA A 18 -11.20 -3.02 -1.88
C ALA A 18 -11.41 -3.31 -0.39
N LEU A 19 -12.41 -4.12 -0.03
CA LEU A 19 -12.64 -4.54 1.36
C LEU A 19 -11.49 -5.45 1.84
N HIS A 20 -11.08 -6.42 1.03
CA HIS A 20 -9.95 -7.30 1.38
C HIS A 20 -8.64 -6.52 1.56
N LEU A 21 -8.36 -5.54 0.69
CA LEU A 21 -7.18 -4.69 0.84
C LEU A 21 -7.18 -3.89 2.17
N SER A 22 -8.35 -3.60 2.75
CA SER A 22 -8.43 -2.89 4.04
C SER A 22 -7.92 -3.74 5.22
N GLU A 23 -7.97 -5.07 5.08
CA GLU A 23 -7.55 -6.03 6.11
C GLU A 23 -6.03 -6.04 6.30
N HIS A 24 -5.25 -5.57 5.31
CA HIS A 24 -3.79 -5.52 5.34
C HIS A 24 -3.24 -4.66 6.49
N SER A 25 -4.01 -3.65 6.93
CA SER A 25 -3.65 -2.80 8.06
C SER A 25 -3.46 -3.58 9.37
N CYS A 26 -4.23 -4.64 9.58
CA CYS A 26 -4.10 -5.53 10.74
C CYS A 26 -2.79 -6.32 10.69
N LEU A 27 -2.35 -6.75 9.51
CA LEU A 27 -1.09 -7.47 9.32
C LEU A 27 0.09 -6.54 9.60
N PHE A 28 0.06 -5.31 9.08
CA PHE A 28 1.08 -4.31 9.41
C PHE A 28 1.18 -4.06 10.91
N TYR A 29 0.03 -3.93 11.59
CA TYR A 29 -0.01 -3.77 13.03
C TYR A 29 0.56 -4.98 13.78
N HIS A 30 0.31 -6.19 13.30
CA HIS A 30 0.90 -7.40 13.87
C HIS A 30 2.44 -7.35 13.78
N ASP A 31 3.01 -7.05 12.62
CA ASP A 31 4.45 -6.92 12.45
C ASP A 31 5.04 -5.83 13.36
N TRP A 32 4.35 -4.70 13.49
CA TRP A 32 4.73 -3.62 14.39
C TRP A 32 4.90 -4.09 15.84
N LYS A 33 3.94 -4.90 16.34
CA LYS A 33 4.00 -5.49 17.68
C LYS A 33 5.09 -6.55 17.79
N SER A 34 5.23 -7.43 16.80
CA SER A 34 6.28 -8.47 16.76
C SER A 34 7.68 -7.89 16.81
N LEU A 35 7.88 -6.73 16.17
CA LEU A 35 9.15 -5.99 16.17
C LEU A 35 9.34 -5.09 17.40
N GLN A 36 8.37 -5.03 18.30
CA GLN A 36 8.39 -4.19 19.51
C GLN A 36 8.72 -2.72 19.19
N LEU A 37 8.17 -2.20 18.08
CA LEU A 37 8.50 -0.85 17.61
C LEU A 37 8.09 0.24 18.62
N ASP A 38 7.06 0.01 19.42
CA ASP A 38 6.68 0.92 20.51
C ASP A 38 7.83 1.09 21.53
N ASP A 39 8.46 -0.02 21.93
CA ASP A 39 9.56 -0.01 22.90
C ASP A 39 10.85 0.58 22.31
N MET A 40 11.06 0.36 21.01
CA MET A 40 12.19 0.92 20.28
C MET A 40 12.06 2.44 20.10
N LEU A 41 10.88 2.92 19.71
CA LEU A 41 10.63 4.34 19.46
C LEU A 41 10.46 5.12 20.76
N ARG A 42 9.87 4.49 21.80
CA ARG A 42 9.51 5.11 23.08
C ARG A 42 8.63 6.36 22.92
N TRP A 43 7.85 6.39 21.85
CA TRP A 43 6.95 7.47 21.54
C TRP A 43 5.67 7.35 22.39
N SER A 44 5.27 8.46 22.99
CA SER A 44 3.91 8.61 23.47
C SER A 44 2.93 8.68 22.29
N ALA A 45 1.63 8.55 22.57
CA ALA A 45 0.61 8.78 21.54
C ALA A 45 0.74 10.19 20.92
N SER A 46 1.12 11.20 21.71
CA SER A 46 1.35 12.56 21.23
C SER A 46 2.54 12.64 20.28
N ASP A 47 3.66 11.96 20.58
CA ASP A 47 4.84 11.94 19.71
C ASP A 47 4.51 11.27 18.37
N THR A 48 3.73 10.18 18.39
CA THR A 48 3.27 9.51 17.17
C THR A 48 2.36 10.42 16.34
N LEU A 49 1.43 11.14 16.96
CA LEU A 49 0.57 12.09 16.25
C LEU A 49 1.37 13.27 15.69
N GLU A 50 2.33 13.80 16.45
CA GLU A 50 3.24 14.85 15.98
C GLU A 50 4.05 14.36 14.77
N PHE A 51 4.59 13.14 14.82
CA PHE A 51 5.29 12.55 13.69
C PHE A 51 4.39 12.43 12.45
N ILE A 52 3.19 11.85 12.61
CA ILE A 52 2.28 11.59 11.49
C ILE A 52 1.74 12.89 10.88
N PHE A 53 1.44 13.91 11.69
CA PHE A 53 0.70 15.10 11.24
C PHE A 53 1.54 16.37 11.11
N LEU A 54 2.60 16.53 11.90
CA LEU A 54 3.34 17.79 12.01
C LEU A 54 4.80 17.68 11.54
N ASN A 55 5.41 16.50 11.60
CA ASN A 55 6.79 16.33 11.15
C ASN A 55 6.92 16.57 9.64
N ALA A 56 7.89 17.39 9.25
CA ALA A 56 8.13 17.79 7.85
C ALA A 56 8.57 16.61 6.97
N ASP A 57 9.25 15.59 7.51
CA ASP A 57 9.62 14.40 6.73
C ASP A 57 8.39 13.62 6.25
N MET A 58 7.26 13.79 6.93
CA MET A 58 5.98 13.18 6.56
C MET A 58 5.15 14.04 5.59
N ASP A 59 5.60 15.25 5.21
CA ASP A 59 4.86 16.13 4.28
C ASP A 59 4.58 15.44 2.94
N ARG A 60 5.60 14.79 2.37
CA ARG A 60 5.47 14.06 1.09
C ARG A 60 4.54 12.87 1.22
N HIS A 61 4.59 12.16 2.33
CA HIS A 61 3.70 11.04 2.59
C HIS A 61 2.24 11.52 2.66
N ARG A 62 1.97 12.60 3.40
CA ARG A 62 0.64 13.23 3.47
C ARG A 62 0.15 13.72 2.11
N GLU A 63 1.02 14.39 1.34
CA GLU A 63 0.73 14.85 -0.03
C GLU A 63 0.31 13.66 -0.92
N ASN A 64 1.03 12.55 -0.84
CA ASN A 64 0.75 11.35 -1.63
C ASN A 64 -0.58 10.69 -1.22
N ILE A 65 -0.87 10.57 0.09
CA ILE A 65 -2.16 10.04 0.58
C ILE A 65 -3.33 10.87 0.03
N VAL A 66 -3.23 12.19 0.04
CA VAL A 66 -4.28 13.07 -0.49
C VAL A 66 -4.44 12.86 -1.99
N LYS A 67 -3.34 12.82 -2.76
CA LYS A 67 -3.39 12.55 -4.21
C LYS A 67 -4.06 11.22 -4.54
N PHE A 68 -3.70 10.16 -3.81
CA PHE A 68 -4.29 8.83 -4.02
C PHE A 68 -5.77 8.79 -3.65
N SER A 69 -6.15 9.46 -2.56
CA SER A 69 -7.56 9.61 -2.16
C SER A 69 -8.35 10.36 -3.23
N LEU A 70 -7.79 11.43 -3.80
CA LEU A 70 -8.40 12.17 -4.89
C LEU A 70 -8.59 11.33 -6.15
N PHE A 71 -7.65 10.45 -6.52
CA PHE A 71 -7.87 9.53 -7.64
C PHE A 71 -9.04 8.58 -7.40
N GLY A 72 -9.16 8.02 -6.20
CA GLY A 72 -10.29 7.17 -5.82
C GLY A 72 -11.64 7.90 -5.81
N LEU A 73 -11.66 9.19 -5.46
CA LEU A 73 -12.88 9.99 -5.38
C LEU A 73 -13.28 10.62 -6.73
N LYS A 74 -12.31 11.13 -7.49
CA LYS A 74 -12.51 11.88 -8.73
C LYS A 74 -12.98 10.98 -9.87
N TYR A 75 -12.38 9.81 -10.03
CA TYR A 75 -12.67 8.92 -11.15
C TYR A 75 -13.69 7.87 -10.71
N ARG A 76 -14.90 7.95 -11.24
CA ARG A 76 -15.97 6.97 -11.00
C ARG A 76 -15.96 5.81 -12.00
N ASP A 77 -15.22 5.92 -13.10
CA ASP A 77 -15.08 4.85 -14.07
C ASP A 77 -14.44 3.61 -13.41
N PRO A 78 -15.12 2.44 -13.40
CA PRO A 78 -14.58 1.21 -12.83
C PRO A 78 -13.28 0.74 -13.51
N VAL A 79 -13.11 0.95 -14.82
CA VAL A 79 -11.87 0.56 -15.52
C VAL A 79 -10.68 1.35 -15.00
N ILE A 80 -10.84 2.65 -14.78
CA ILE A 80 -9.80 3.51 -14.22
C ILE A 80 -9.47 3.10 -12.79
N ARG A 81 -10.48 2.83 -11.96
CA ARG A 81 -10.27 2.40 -10.57
C ARG A 81 -9.60 1.04 -10.48
N PHE A 82 -9.98 0.09 -11.34
CA PHE A 82 -9.30 -1.21 -11.46
C PHE A 82 -7.81 -1.01 -11.71
N TRP A 83 -7.45 -0.28 -12.76
CA TRP A 83 -6.03 -0.07 -13.09
C TRP A 83 -5.29 0.64 -11.96
N PHE A 84 -5.90 1.63 -11.33
CA PHE A 84 -5.30 2.29 -10.18
C PHE A 84 -5.01 1.33 -9.01
N MET A 85 -5.98 0.46 -8.67
CA MET A 85 -5.79 -0.57 -7.64
C MET A 85 -4.70 -1.57 -8.05
N MET A 86 -4.67 -2.00 -9.31
CA MET A 86 -3.65 -2.92 -9.81
C MET A 86 -2.24 -2.32 -9.78
N ILE A 87 -2.09 -1.04 -10.12
CA ILE A 87 -0.79 -0.37 -10.05
C ILE A 87 -0.27 -0.38 -8.60
N LEU A 88 -1.12 -0.07 -7.62
CA LEU A 88 -0.75 -0.10 -6.20
C LEU A 88 -0.42 -1.52 -5.73
N GLU A 89 -1.28 -2.49 -6.07
CA GLU A 89 -1.12 -3.89 -5.66
C GLU A 89 0.14 -4.53 -6.25
N LEU A 90 0.36 -4.37 -7.55
CA LEU A 90 1.51 -4.98 -8.24
C LEU A 90 2.83 -4.33 -7.81
N SER A 91 2.84 -3.01 -7.60
CA SER A 91 4.04 -2.34 -7.06
C SER A 91 4.34 -2.77 -5.62
N GLY A 92 3.32 -2.96 -4.79
CA GLY A 92 3.46 -3.55 -3.46
C GLY A 92 4.01 -4.97 -3.49
N LYS A 93 3.46 -5.85 -4.34
CA LYS A 93 3.94 -7.23 -4.54
C LYS A 93 5.42 -7.28 -4.90
N GLU A 94 5.87 -6.43 -5.82
CA GLU A 94 7.28 -6.36 -6.20
C GLU A 94 8.16 -5.91 -5.03
N PHE A 95 7.75 -4.88 -4.31
CA PHE A 95 8.46 -4.42 -3.11
C PHE A 95 8.60 -5.54 -2.07
N PHE A 96 7.51 -6.24 -1.74
CA PHE A 96 7.54 -7.33 -0.77
C PHE A 96 8.36 -8.53 -1.26
N SER A 97 8.45 -8.78 -2.56
CA SER A 97 9.30 -9.85 -3.11
C SER A 97 10.78 -9.68 -2.70
N HIS A 98 11.24 -8.43 -2.59
CA HIS A 98 12.59 -8.10 -2.16
C HIS A 98 12.74 -8.10 -0.63
N VAL A 99 11.76 -7.54 0.09
CA VAL A 99 11.81 -7.42 1.56
C VAL A 99 11.62 -8.76 2.25
N ARG A 100 10.86 -9.69 1.65
CA ARG A 100 10.53 -11.00 2.20
C ARG A 100 11.75 -11.78 2.67
N ASN A 101 12.84 -11.77 1.90
CA ASN A 101 14.05 -12.51 2.26
C ASN A 101 14.69 -11.98 3.55
N VAL A 102 14.59 -10.67 3.81
CA VAL A 102 15.07 -10.06 5.04
C VAL A 102 14.12 -10.38 6.19
N ALA A 103 12.81 -10.30 5.97
CA ALA A 103 11.80 -10.62 6.97
C ALA A 103 11.93 -12.07 7.46
N LEU A 104 12.08 -13.05 6.56
CA LEU A 104 12.27 -14.47 6.90
C LEU A 104 13.55 -14.71 7.73
N GLN A 105 14.62 -13.96 7.48
CA GLN A 105 15.84 -14.03 8.28
C GLN A 105 15.61 -13.51 9.70
N VAL A 106 14.82 -12.43 9.85
CA VAL A 106 14.45 -11.88 11.15
C VAL A 106 13.55 -12.85 11.92
N GLU A 107 12.53 -13.42 11.27
CA GLU A 107 11.66 -14.44 11.87
C GLU A 107 12.48 -15.61 12.43
N SER A 108 13.41 -16.16 11.63
CA SER A 108 14.28 -17.27 12.03
C SER A 108 15.23 -16.90 13.17
N LYS A 109 15.88 -15.73 13.08
CA LYS A 109 16.89 -15.31 14.06
C LYS A 109 16.30 -14.96 15.42
N TYR A 110 15.13 -14.33 15.44
CA TYR A 110 14.53 -13.79 16.67
C TYR A 110 13.28 -14.55 17.11
N ASN A 111 12.88 -15.60 16.38
CA ASN A 111 11.70 -16.42 16.65
C ASN A 111 10.42 -15.57 16.78
N VAL A 112 10.22 -14.67 15.81
CA VAL A 112 9.04 -13.79 15.68
C VAL A 112 8.28 -14.11 14.40
N SER A 113 7.07 -13.57 14.25
CA SER A 113 6.28 -13.68 13.01
C SER A 113 6.02 -12.30 12.41
N LEU A 114 6.30 -12.16 11.11
CA LEU A 114 6.23 -10.94 10.31
C LEU A 114 5.41 -11.18 9.02
N PRO A 115 4.13 -11.59 9.15
CA PRO A 115 3.29 -11.92 8.00
C PRO A 115 3.17 -10.78 6.98
N TYR A 116 3.19 -9.52 7.43
CA TYR A 116 3.11 -8.40 6.51
C TYR A 116 4.39 -8.27 5.68
N LEU A 117 5.56 -8.13 6.32
CA LEU A 117 6.83 -7.94 5.61
C LEU A 117 7.25 -9.19 4.80
N CYS A 118 6.77 -10.38 5.18
CA CYS A 118 6.95 -11.60 4.40
C CYS A 118 6.05 -11.70 3.17
N GLY A 119 5.10 -10.77 2.96
CA GLY A 119 4.18 -10.81 1.83
C GLY A 119 3.04 -11.82 2.00
N PHE A 120 2.81 -12.34 3.21
CA PHE A 120 1.73 -13.28 3.52
C PHE A 120 0.41 -12.54 3.76
N HIS A 121 -0.03 -11.78 2.76
CA HIS A 121 -1.23 -10.95 2.87
C HIS A 121 -2.49 -11.66 2.41
N ALA A 122 -2.38 -12.44 1.32
CA ALA A 122 -3.55 -12.99 0.66
C ALA A 122 -4.14 -14.17 1.44
N THR A 123 -5.31 -13.94 2.05
CA THR A 123 -6.22 -15.02 2.42
C THR A 123 -6.70 -15.75 1.16
N GLU A 124 -7.33 -16.93 1.31
CA GLU A 124 -7.92 -17.61 0.14
C GLU A 124 -9.01 -16.74 -0.51
N ASN A 125 -9.83 -16.07 0.30
CA ASN A 125 -10.87 -15.17 -0.16
C ASN A 125 -10.28 -13.97 -0.92
N GLU A 126 -9.19 -13.38 -0.43
CA GLU A 126 -8.52 -12.29 -1.15
C GLU A 126 -7.95 -12.76 -2.50
N ARG A 127 -7.41 -13.98 -2.57
CA ARG A 127 -6.93 -14.56 -3.84
C ARG A 127 -8.08 -14.72 -4.84
N GLU A 128 -9.22 -15.21 -4.39
CA GLU A 128 -10.41 -15.36 -5.22
C GLU A 128 -10.92 -14.00 -5.69
N ALA A 129 -11.03 -13.02 -4.78
CA ALA A 129 -11.44 -11.65 -5.12
C ALA A 129 -10.47 -10.99 -6.12
N TYR A 130 -9.14 -11.16 -5.93
CA TYR A 130 -8.12 -10.69 -6.86
C TYR A 130 -8.27 -11.34 -8.25
N HIS A 131 -8.52 -12.65 -8.29
CA HIS A 131 -8.70 -13.35 -9.55
C HIS A 131 -9.95 -12.86 -10.28
N ASN A 132 -11.07 -12.74 -9.56
CA ASN A 132 -12.34 -12.25 -10.09
C ASN A 132 -12.22 -10.83 -10.67
N ILE A 133 -11.64 -9.89 -9.91
CA ILE A 133 -11.43 -8.52 -10.42
C ILE A 133 -10.49 -8.50 -11.63
N TYR A 134 -9.40 -9.29 -11.60
CA TYR A 134 -8.46 -9.31 -12.71
C TYR A 134 -9.10 -9.85 -13.98
N GLU A 135 -9.76 -11.01 -13.93
CA GLU A 135 -10.42 -11.61 -15.09
C GLU A 135 -11.53 -10.72 -15.66
N HIS A 136 -12.33 -10.08 -14.79
CA HIS A 136 -13.41 -9.21 -15.21
C HIS A 136 -12.93 -7.98 -15.97
N PHE A 137 -11.81 -7.38 -15.55
CA PHE A 137 -11.36 -6.09 -16.08
C PHE A 137 -10.25 -6.18 -17.13
N ILE A 138 -9.37 -7.19 -17.09
CA ILE A 138 -8.23 -7.27 -18.01
C ILE A 138 -8.64 -7.37 -19.49
N VAL A 139 -9.83 -7.93 -19.74
CA VAL A 139 -10.39 -8.11 -21.08
C VAL A 139 -11.16 -6.89 -21.59
N LYS A 140 -11.41 -5.89 -20.74
CA LYS A 140 -12.17 -4.70 -21.14
C LYS A 140 -11.33 -3.81 -22.04
N GLU A 141 -11.95 -3.29 -23.09
CA GLU A 141 -11.31 -2.31 -23.96
C GLU A 141 -11.00 -1.02 -23.19
N VAL A 142 -9.81 -0.48 -23.44
CA VAL A 142 -9.34 0.78 -22.86
C VAL A 142 -9.26 1.81 -23.98
N SER A 143 -10.05 2.87 -23.86
CA SER A 143 -10.01 3.98 -24.82
C SER A 143 -8.67 4.72 -24.76
N LEU A 144 -8.37 5.51 -25.79
CA LEU A 144 -7.14 6.33 -25.79
C LEU A 144 -7.08 7.27 -24.58
N GLU A 145 -8.19 7.94 -24.25
CA GLU A 145 -8.29 8.84 -23.09
C GLU A 145 -8.09 8.10 -21.76
N GLN A 146 -8.68 6.91 -21.62
CA GLN A 146 -8.48 6.08 -20.42
C GLN A 146 -7.02 5.63 -20.31
N SER A 147 -6.40 5.23 -21.42
CA SER A 147 -5.00 4.81 -21.46
C SER A 147 -4.05 5.94 -21.04
N GLU A 148 -4.22 7.14 -21.59
CA GLU A 148 -3.45 8.32 -21.20
C GLU A 148 -3.59 8.62 -19.70
N LEU A 149 -4.80 8.51 -19.17
CA LEU A 149 -5.04 8.71 -17.74
C LEU A 149 -4.39 7.63 -16.87
N ILE A 150 -4.47 6.36 -17.27
CA ILE A 150 -3.85 5.23 -16.56
C ILE A 150 -2.33 5.41 -16.50
N ILE A 151 -1.70 5.85 -17.60
CA ILE A 151 -0.27 6.16 -17.64
C ILE A 151 0.06 7.29 -16.67
N GLN A 152 -0.72 8.38 -16.66
CA GLN A 152 -0.51 9.49 -15.72
C GLN A 152 -0.64 9.04 -14.26
N ILE A 153 -1.64 8.22 -13.94
CA ILE A 153 -1.83 7.64 -12.60
C ILE A 153 -0.60 6.78 -12.24
N THR A 154 -0.14 5.94 -13.16
CA THR A 154 1.04 5.08 -12.97
C THR A 154 2.27 5.91 -12.61
N ASP A 155 2.56 6.97 -13.37
CA ASP A 155 3.69 7.86 -13.11
C ASP A 155 3.60 8.55 -11.75
N VAL A 156 2.39 8.94 -11.34
CA VAL A 156 2.19 9.56 -10.02
C VAL A 156 2.42 8.55 -8.91
N VAL A 157 1.88 7.33 -9.03
CA VAL A 157 2.07 6.26 -8.03
C VAL A 157 3.54 5.90 -7.90
N MET A 158 4.22 5.60 -9.01
CA MET A 158 5.62 5.18 -8.99
C MET A 158 6.54 6.25 -8.40
N ARG A 159 6.36 7.53 -8.78
CA ARG A 159 7.12 8.63 -8.17
C ARG A 159 6.84 8.79 -6.68
N SER A 160 5.59 8.61 -6.27
CA SER A 160 5.19 8.71 -4.85
C SER A 160 5.83 7.59 -4.02
N LEU A 161 5.87 6.36 -4.54
CA LEU A 161 6.53 5.23 -3.88
C LEU A 161 8.04 5.45 -3.75
N LEU A 162 8.71 5.91 -4.82
CA LEU A 162 10.13 6.24 -4.79
C LEU A 162 10.45 7.33 -3.75
N ASN A 163 9.66 8.41 -3.71
CA ASN A 163 9.84 9.47 -2.72
C ASN A 163 9.73 8.96 -1.27
N ASN A 164 8.78 8.04 -1.02
CA ASN A 164 8.63 7.42 0.30
C ASN A 164 9.82 6.52 0.65
N LEU A 165 10.36 5.76 -0.32
CA LEU A 165 11.56 4.95 -0.12
C LEU A 165 12.80 5.81 0.16
N ASP A 166 12.95 6.94 -0.51
CA ASP A 166 14.03 7.90 -0.26
C ASP A 166 13.99 8.47 1.16
N ILE A 167 12.80 8.74 1.70
CA ILE A 167 12.65 9.14 3.11
C ILE A 167 13.16 8.02 4.02
N SER A 168 12.66 6.80 3.84
CA SER A 168 13.08 5.64 4.64
C SER A 168 14.60 5.39 4.56
N TYR A 169 15.17 5.49 3.36
CA TYR A 169 16.61 5.32 3.14
C TYR A 169 17.43 6.39 3.88
N ARG A 170 17.04 7.67 3.81
CA ARG A 170 17.70 8.75 4.56
C ARG A 170 17.70 8.49 6.07
N TYR A 171 16.59 8.00 6.63
CA TYR A 171 16.51 7.63 8.04
C TYR A 171 17.46 6.48 8.39
N VAL A 172 17.53 5.44 7.56
CA VAL A 172 18.46 4.31 7.77
C VAL A 172 19.91 4.79 7.74
N VAL A 173 20.30 5.58 6.73
CA VAL A 173 21.67 6.09 6.60
C VAL A 173 22.04 6.99 7.77
N ASN A 174 21.17 7.92 8.17
CA ASN A 174 21.42 8.82 9.29
C ASN A 174 21.57 8.07 10.62
N ASN A 175 20.74 7.05 10.86
CA ASN A 175 20.85 6.21 12.06
C ASN A 175 22.13 5.36 12.06
N LEU A 176 22.55 4.82 10.92
CA LEU A 176 23.81 4.08 10.79
C LEU A 176 25.02 4.98 11.04
N LEU A 177 24.94 6.25 10.66
CA LEU A 177 26.00 7.24 10.92
C LEU A 177 26.00 7.70 12.39
N ALA A 178 24.84 7.81 13.03
CA ALA A 178 24.73 8.15 14.45
C ALA A 178 25.09 6.99 15.40
N ALA A 179 25.01 5.74 14.93
CA ALA A 179 25.40 4.54 15.68
C ALA A 179 26.90 4.19 15.56
N ARG A 180 27.69 4.98 14.82
CA ARG A 180 29.15 4.88 14.69
C ARG A 180 29.84 5.96 15.51
#